data_AF-A0A354AYE7-F1
#
_entry.id   AF-A0A354AYE7-F1
#
_cell.length_a   1.000
_cell.length_b   1.000
_cell.length_c   1.000
_cell.angle_alpha   90.00
_cell.angle_beta   90.00
_cell.angle_gamma   90.00
#
_symmetry.space_group_name_H-M   'P 1'
#
loop_
_entity.id
_entity.type
_entity.pdbx_description
1 polymer ?
#
loop_
_entity_poly.entity_id
_entity_poly.type
_entity_poly.pdbx_seq_one_letter_code
_entity_poly.pdbx_strand_id
1 'polypeptide(L)'
;MGGVTPVPYFEAVERSRLAARAVLERRGAEACLRGKLTGALLALSASCEAEARQTPLCLLAERAVVSSDWRLATMDATALAILAQPA
;
A
#
# COMPACT_ATOMS: atom_id res chain seq x y z
N MET A 1 -11.28 -12.11 14.25
CA MET A 1 -10.24 -11.52 13.39
C MET A 1 -10.83 -10.28 12.73
N GLY A 2 -10.42 -9.08 13.15
CA GLY A 2 -10.80 -7.84 12.44
C GLY A 2 -9.96 -7.70 11.19
N GLY A 3 -10.26 -8.50 10.17
CA GLY A 3 -9.55 -8.48 8.90
C GLY A 3 -9.95 -7.27 8.08
N VAL A 4 -8.97 -6.63 7.44
CA VAL A 4 -9.24 -5.60 6.43
C VAL A 4 -10.15 -6.23 5.37
N THR A 5 -11.32 -5.63 5.16
CA THR A 5 -12.26 -6.12 4.15
C THR A 5 -11.64 -5.89 2.77
N PRO A 6 -11.46 -6.95 1.95
CA PRO A 6 -10.96 -6.78 0.60
C PRO A 6 -11.96 -5.93 -0.21
N VAL A 7 -11.43 -4.97 -0.96
CA VAL A 7 -12.17 -4.18 -1.94
C VAL A 7 -11.81 -4.66 -3.35
N PRO A 8 -12.54 -4.28 -4.41
CA PRO A 8 -12.12 -4.62 -5.78
C PRO A 8 -10.67 -4.21 -6.05
N TYR A 9 -9.89 -5.04 -6.74
CA TYR A 9 -8.46 -4.83 -6.95
C TYR A 9 -8.13 -3.43 -7.44
N PHE A 10 -8.83 -2.95 -8.48
CA PHE A 10 -8.59 -1.61 -9.03
C PHE A 10 -8.82 -0.49 -8.01
N GLU A 11 -9.79 -0.66 -7.11
CA GLU A 11 -10.02 0.28 -6.02
C GLU A 11 -8.87 0.23 -4.98
N ALA A 12 -8.39 -0.97 -4.63
CA ALA A 12 -7.25 -1.13 -3.73
C ALA A 12 -5.95 -0.53 -4.31
N VAL A 13 -5.75 -0.67 -5.62
CA VAL A 13 -4.63 -0.06 -6.35
C VAL A 13 -4.71 1.46 -6.28
N GLU A 14 -5.86 2.05 -6.57
CA GLU A 14 -6.02 3.51 -6.52
C GLU A 14 -5.87 4.06 -5.10
N ARG A 15 -6.41 3.37 -4.09
CA ARG A 15 -6.18 3.73 -2.68
C ARG A 15 -4.70 3.70 -2.32
N SER A 16 -3.96 2.69 -2.78
CA SER A 16 -2.51 2.56 -2.56
C SER A 16 -1.73 3.69 -3.25
N ARG A 17 -2.11 4.06 -4.48
CA ARG A 17 -1.51 5.20 -5.20
C ARG A 17 -1.82 6.55 -4.56
N LEU A 18 -3.03 6.75 -4.02
CA LEU A 18 -3.37 7.95 -3.26
C LEU A 18 -2.56 8.06 -1.97
N ALA A 19 -2.40 6.96 -1.24
CA ALA A 19 -1.56 6.92 -0.05
C ALA A 19 -0.08 7.20 -0.39
N ALA A 20 0.44 6.59 -1.47
CA ALA A 20 1.80 6.83 -1.97
C ALA A 20 2.03 8.31 -2.31
N ARG A 21 1.10 8.95 -3.04
CA ARG A 21 1.18 10.39 -3.34
C ARG A 21 1.18 11.25 -2.08
N ALA A 22 0.31 10.95 -1.12
CA ALA A 22 0.27 11.68 0.15
C ALA A 22 1.60 11.60 0.94
N VAL A 23 2.28 10.45 0.88
CA VAL A 23 3.61 10.26 1.49
C VAL A 23 4.65 11.15 0.83
N LEU A 24 4.74 11.12 -0.50
CA LEU A 24 5.73 11.90 -1.26
C LEU A 24 5.51 13.40 -1.11
N GLU A 25 4.24 13.83 -1.08
CA GLU A 25 3.87 15.22 -0.89
C GLU A 25 3.87 15.65 0.60
N ARG A 26 4.22 14.74 1.52
CA ARG A 26 4.25 14.99 2.97
C ARG A 26 2.94 15.59 3.50
N ARG A 27 1.80 15.12 2.99
CA ARG A 27 0.46 15.61 3.36
C ARG A 27 0.01 15.09 4.74
N GLY A 28 0.67 15.57 5.79
CA GLY A 28 0.33 15.29 7.19
C GLY A 28 1.52 14.82 8.02
N ALA A 29 1.26 14.51 9.29
CA ALA A 29 2.27 13.96 10.19
C ALA A 29 2.70 12.56 9.76
N GLU A 30 3.97 12.22 10.00
CA GLU A 30 4.57 10.92 9.62
C GLU A 30 3.74 9.73 10.11
N ALA A 31 3.28 9.74 11.36
CA ALA A 31 2.48 8.64 11.92
C ALA A 31 1.15 8.43 11.16
N CYS A 32 0.52 9.51 10.68
CA CYS A 32 -0.70 9.44 9.88
C CYS A 32 -0.41 8.90 8.48
N LEU A 33 0.64 9.40 7.84
CA LEU A 33 1.10 8.93 6.53
C LEU A 33 1.47 7.44 6.56
N ARG A 34 2.14 7.02 7.65
CA ARG A 34 2.48 5.62 7.90
C ARG A 34 1.23 4.76 7.95
N GLY A 35 0.28 5.10 8.83
CA GLY A 35 -0.98 4.36 8.96
C GLY A 35 -1.79 4.30 7.67
N LYS A 36 -1.83 5.40 6.90
CA LYS A 36 -2.48 5.43 5.58
C LYS A 36 -1.82 4.49 4.58
N LEU A 37 -0.49 4.54 4.46
CA LEU A 37 0.23 3.71 3.52
C LEU A 37 0.14 2.23 3.90
N THR A 38 0.37 1.88 5.17
CA THR A 38 0.29 0.49 5.64
C THR A 38 -1.12 -0.06 5.54
N GLY A 39 -2.13 0.75 5.86
CA GLY A 39 -3.54 0.35 5.74
C GLY A 39 -3.95 0.12 4.28
N ALA A 40 -3.50 0.97 3.36
CA ALA A 40 -3.76 0.79 1.94
C ALA A 40 -3.08 -0.47 1.38
N LEU A 41 -1.84 -0.76 1.80
CA LEU A 41 -1.11 -1.95 1.39
C LEU A 41 -1.70 -3.23 1.98
N LEU A 42 -2.20 -3.20 3.21
CA LEU A 42 -2.97 -4.30 3.81
C LEU A 42 -4.25 -4.58 3.04
N ALA A 43 -4.99 -3.54 2.65
CA ALA A 43 -6.18 -3.70 1.82
C ALA A 43 -5.83 -4.28 0.44
N LEU A 44 -4.75 -3.80 -0.16
CA LEU A 44 -4.25 -4.30 -1.44
C LEU A 44 -3.81 -5.76 -1.38
N SER A 45 -3.07 -6.18 -0.34
CA SER A 45 -2.68 -7.60 -0.20
C SER A 45 -3.91 -8.49 -0.04
N ALA A 46 -4.87 -8.09 0.80
CA ALA A 46 -6.13 -8.82 0.97
C ALA A 46 -6.94 -8.91 -0.34
N SER A 47 -7.00 -7.84 -1.12
CA SER A 47 -7.64 -7.83 -2.44
C SER A 47 -6.91 -8.72 -3.46
N CYS A 48 -5.58 -8.74 -3.43
CA CYS A 48 -4.76 -9.62 -4.27
C CYS A 48 -5.00 -11.09 -3.96
N GLU A 49 -5.05 -11.45 -2.66
CA GLU A 49 -5.38 -12.81 -2.20
C GLU A 49 -6.80 -13.20 -2.62
N ALA A 50 -7.78 -12.31 -2.42
CA ALA A 50 -9.19 -12.56 -2.76
C ALA A 50 -9.43 -12.80 -4.26
N GLU A 51 -8.68 -12.12 -5.13
CA GLU A 51 -8.75 -12.29 -6.59
C GLU A 51 -7.69 -13.26 -7.15
N ALA A 52 -6.90 -13.92 -6.29
CA ALA A 52 -5.77 -14.79 -6.67
C ALA A 52 -4.80 -14.14 -7.68
N ARG A 53 -4.56 -12.82 -7.55
CA ARG A 53 -3.67 -12.06 -8.44
C ARG A 53 -2.23 -12.06 -7.93
N GLN A 54 -1.29 -12.25 -8.85
CA GLN A 54 0.15 -12.25 -8.57
C GLN A 54 0.89 -11.14 -9.34
N THR A 55 0.29 -9.95 -9.41
CA THR A 55 0.94 -8.81 -10.08
C THR A 55 2.17 -8.34 -9.29
N PRO A 56 3.13 -7.63 -9.91
CA PRO A 56 4.28 -7.14 -9.17
C PRO A 56 3.88 -6.14 -8.07
N LEU A 57 2.71 -5.52 -8.18
CA LEU A 57 2.11 -4.67 -7.16
C LEU A 57 1.54 -5.48 -5.98
N CYS A 58 0.92 -6.64 -6.24
CA CYS A 58 0.52 -7.58 -5.20
C CYS A 58 1.72 -8.11 -4.39
N LEU A 59 2.79 -8.53 -5.09
CA LEU A 59 4.02 -9.00 -4.45
C LEU A 59 4.73 -7.89 -3.65
N LEU A 60 4.57 -6.63 -4.06
CA LEU A 60 5.03 -5.48 -3.28
C LEU A 60 4.20 -5.31 -2.01
N ALA A 61 2.87 -5.37 -2.12
CA ALA A 61 1.96 -5.25 -0.99
C ALA A 61 2.22 -6.34 0.05
N GLU A 62 2.31 -7.60 -0.35
CA GLU A 62 2.62 -8.75 0.53
C GLU A 62 3.94 -8.55 1.31
N ARG A 63 4.99 -8.10 0.63
CA ARG A 63 6.28 -7.81 1.29
C ARG A 63 6.20 -6.61 2.24
N ALA A 64 5.39 -5.62 1.89
CA ALA A 64 5.25 -4.42 2.70
C ALA A 64 4.44 -4.69 3.98
N VAL A 65 3.40 -5.53 3.93
CA VAL A 65 2.56 -5.83 5.11
C VAL A 65 3.29 -6.62 6.19
N VAL A 66 4.33 -7.38 5.83
CA VAL A 66 5.21 -8.08 6.79
C VAL A 66 6.36 -7.23 7.29
N SER A 67 6.59 -6.04 6.72
CA SER A 67 7.65 -5.14 7.16
C SER A 67 7.28 -4.43 8.47
N SER A 68 8.20 -4.47 9.44
CA SER A 68 8.11 -3.69 10.68
C SER A 68 8.79 -2.31 10.59
N ASP A 69 9.59 -2.06 9.55
CA ASP A 69 10.33 -0.80 9.38
C ASP A 69 9.58 0.17 8.48
N TRP A 70 8.89 1.13 9.10
CA TRP A 70 8.13 2.17 8.39
C TRP A 70 8.63 3.58 8.73
N ARG A 71 9.94 3.78 8.57
CA ARG A 71 10.57 5.10 8.57
C ARG A 71 10.23 5.84 7.28
N LEU A 72 10.32 7.17 7.30
CA LEU A 72 10.02 8.02 6.12
C LEU A 72 10.74 7.57 4.84
N ALA A 73 12.02 7.20 4.93
CA ALA A 73 12.78 6.72 3.78
C ALA A 73 12.17 5.43 3.17
N THR A 74 11.74 4.49 4.02
CA THR A 74 11.06 3.27 3.58
C THR A 74 9.69 3.57 2.98
N MET A 75 8.97 4.53 3.55
CA MET A 75 7.69 4.99 3.01
C MET A 75 7.86 5.64 1.63
N ASP A 76 8.90 6.46 1.42
CA ASP A 76 9.21 7.07 0.13
C ASP A 76 9.56 6.05 -0.93
N ALA A 77 10.48 5.14 -0.62
CA ALA A 77 10.88 4.06 -1.52
C ALA A 77 9.68 3.21 -1.92
N THR A 78 8.81 2.89 -0.95
CA THR A 78 7.57 2.15 -1.20
C THR A 78 6.59 2.94 -2.06
N ALA A 79 6.41 4.23 -1.78
CA ALA A 79 5.52 5.10 -2.55
C ALA A 79 5.97 5.22 -4.02
N LEU A 80 7.28 5.40 -4.25
CA LEU A 80 7.85 5.42 -5.60
C LEU A 80 7.63 4.08 -6.33
N ALA A 81 7.86 2.96 -5.64
CA ALA A 81 7.67 1.64 -6.22
C ALA A 81 6.20 1.36 -6.58
N ILE A 82 5.23 1.83 -5.80
CA ILE A 82 3.79 1.75 -6.12
C ILE A 82 3.47 2.56 -7.39
N LEU A 83 3.99 3.79 -7.49
CA LEU A 83 3.70 4.70 -8.59
C LEU A 83 4.42 4.33 -9.89
N ALA A 84 5.52 3.58 -9.82
CA ALA A 84 6.22 3.05 -10.98
C ALA A 84 5.52 1.85 -11.63
N GLN A 85 4.51 1.26 -10.99
CA GLN A 85 3.81 0.07 -11.47
C GLN A 85 2.64 0.45 -12.41
N PRO A 86 2.51 -0.23 -13.56
CA PRO A 86 1.35 -0.05 -14.44
C PRO A 86 0.06 -0.48 -13.73
N ALA A 87 -1.06 0.14 -14.11
CA ALA A 87 -2.40 -0.12 -13.55
C ALA A 87 -2.92 -1.51 -13.93
#